data_AF-A0A2N2SH47-F1
#
_entry.id   AF-A0A2N2SH47-F1
#
_cell.length_a   1.000
_cell.length_b   1.000
_cell.length_c   1.000
_cell.angle_alpha   90.00
_cell.angle_beta   90.00
_cell.angle_gamma   90.00
#
_symmetry.space_group_name_H-M   'P 1'
#
loop_
_entity.id
_entity.type
_entity.pdbx_description
1 polymer ?
#
loop_
_entity_poly.entity_id
_entity_poly.type
_entity_poly.pdbx_seq_one_letter_code
_entity_poly.pdbx_strand_id
1 'polypeptide(L)'
;MGPNILHLMSQLISGIPLILIFGIIAFNVWHKIRNKRADVGVGVENQSSNLHIKISLILFALCLLLPGYYLSERHDAQLSLVLLGWGWLGPLDGHFSWYANLFYFLAVGKYKNKDTSTVLGMVGLLLAISFMAYHKIMVSEAPTYASITAYGMGYFLWVTSIGSFAIGQFLLVRHKNIQIIRVALSGWIVLTASIYSVYYYVGDNSLFSIQSRRNAIFKEICNVAEEHVFRRPTDTRGIFFDPDATGYFSRTKYGFWYNSGGGVIGLGLLNSGQILFYETNSYWVKQGEAIPDGVKYTKYVLNDHRGVQSGSLESEYAVITEPLEIPHVLNIGGAKITIKDLRNDSVVATTTYVFDRAEGRFCGHQPQGFSTTQFVVDVLGLTRNNSFPMK
;
A
#
# COMPACT_ATOMS: atom_id res chain seq x y z
N MET A 1 -16.11 14.54 13.47
CA MET A 1 -15.36 15.22 12.38
C MET A 1 -14.45 16.26 13.03
N GLY A 2 -13.27 15.84 13.50
CA GLY A 2 -12.26 16.79 13.97
C GLY A 2 -11.58 17.48 12.78
N PRO A 3 -11.03 18.69 12.94
CA PRO A 3 -10.28 19.34 11.87
C PRO A 3 -9.13 18.43 11.45
N ASN A 4 -9.12 18.06 10.18
CA ASN A 4 -8.09 17.21 9.59
C ASN A 4 -6.75 17.93 9.81
N ILE A 5 -5.84 17.37 10.60
CA ILE A 5 -4.49 17.96 10.82
C ILE A 5 -3.78 18.17 9.48
N LEU A 6 -4.06 17.29 8.51
CA LEU A 6 -3.68 17.45 7.10
C LEU A 6 -4.24 18.71 6.45
N HIS A 7 -5.45 19.16 6.80
CA HIS A 7 -6.03 20.42 6.32
C HIS A 7 -5.37 21.64 6.96
N LEU A 8 -5.05 21.58 8.27
CA LEU A 8 -4.32 22.64 8.97
C LEU A 8 -2.87 22.78 8.46
N MET A 9 -2.19 21.66 8.18
CA MET A 9 -0.87 21.68 7.54
C MET A 9 -0.95 22.06 6.05
N SER A 10 -1.99 21.66 5.33
CA SER A 10 -2.25 22.07 3.94
C SER A 10 -2.49 23.58 3.82
N GLN A 11 -3.24 24.20 4.72
CA GLN A 11 -3.42 25.66 4.73
C GLN A 11 -2.14 26.44 5.09
N LEU A 12 -1.22 25.83 5.84
CA LEU A 12 0.11 26.39 6.08
C LEU A 12 1.03 26.27 4.85
N ILE A 13 0.73 25.39 3.89
CA ILE A 13 1.61 25.05 2.76
C ILE A 13 1.03 25.50 1.39
N SER A 14 -0.29 25.75 1.27
CA SER A 14 -0.95 26.13 0.01
C SER A 14 -0.59 27.52 -0.53
N GLY A 15 0.34 28.21 0.13
CA GLY A 15 1.02 29.37 -0.42
C GLY A 15 2.25 28.96 -1.25
N ILE A 16 2.09 28.96 -2.57
CA ILE A 16 3.20 29.01 -3.54
C ILE A 16 4.21 30.18 -3.33
N PRO A 17 4.06 31.19 -2.42
CA PRO A 17 5.16 32.11 -2.13
C PRO A 17 6.29 31.52 -1.25
N LEU A 18 6.09 30.43 -0.52
CA LEU A 18 7.08 30.00 0.50
C LEU A 18 8.43 29.58 -0.09
N ILE A 19 8.43 28.85 -1.22
CA ILE A 19 9.69 28.42 -1.88
C ILE A 19 10.46 29.62 -2.44
N LEU A 20 9.75 30.61 -3.02
CA LEU A 20 10.36 31.84 -3.52
C LEU A 20 10.86 32.73 -2.37
N ILE A 21 10.10 32.87 -1.29
CA ILE A 21 10.48 33.65 -0.12
C ILE A 21 11.71 33.02 0.56
N PHE A 22 11.73 31.70 0.75
CA PHE A 22 12.90 31.02 1.31
C PHE A 22 14.11 31.06 0.37
N GLY A 23 13.91 30.98 -0.95
CA GLY A 23 14.96 31.17 -1.95
C GLY A 23 15.58 32.56 -1.87
N ILE A 24 14.76 33.61 -1.77
CA ILE A 24 15.21 35.00 -1.63
C ILE A 24 15.92 35.22 -0.29
N ILE A 25 15.39 34.67 0.81
CA ILE A 25 16.04 34.75 2.12
C ILE A 25 17.40 34.02 2.09
N ALA A 26 17.47 32.81 1.53
CA ALA A 26 18.71 32.06 1.41
C ALA A 26 19.74 32.79 0.54
N PHE A 27 19.30 33.40 -0.57
CA PHE A 27 20.15 34.18 -1.46
C PHE A 27 20.69 35.47 -0.79
N ASN A 28 19.82 36.24 -0.13
CA ASN A 28 20.23 37.46 0.58
C ASN A 28 21.16 37.14 1.76
N VAL A 29 20.89 36.06 2.48
CA VAL A 29 21.77 35.56 3.54
C VAL A 29 23.14 35.15 2.97
N TRP A 30 23.17 34.44 1.84
CA TRP A 30 24.40 34.04 1.17
C TRP A 30 25.23 35.25 0.72
N HIS A 31 24.60 36.24 0.08
CA HIS A 31 25.27 37.47 -0.36
C HIS A 31 25.90 38.24 0.81
N LYS A 32 25.19 38.34 1.93
CA LYS A 32 25.69 39.02 3.14
C LYS A 32 26.84 38.27 3.83
N ILE A 33 26.86 36.93 3.76
CA ILE A 33 27.97 36.11 4.29
C ILE A 33 29.21 36.27 3.42
N ARG A 34 29.07 36.25 2.09
CA ARG A 34 30.19 36.38 1.15
C ARG A 34 30.96 37.69 1.36
N ASN A 35 30.25 38.79 1.57
CA ASN A 35 30.87 40.10 1.77
C ASN A 35 31.60 40.26 3.12
N LYS A 36 31.25 39.48 4.16
CA LYS A 36 31.91 39.57 5.49
C LYS A 36 33.20 38.74 5.62
N ARG A 37 33.50 37.83 4.68
CA ARG A 37 34.66 36.94 4.76
C ARG A 37 35.93 37.47 4.12
N ALA A 38 35.88 38.63 3.46
CA ALA A 38 37.06 39.25 2.88
C ALA A 38 38.09 39.70 3.93
N ASP A 39 37.70 39.91 5.19
CA ASP A 39 38.52 40.64 6.17
C ASP A 39 39.13 39.80 7.32
N VAL A 40 38.97 38.48 7.36
CA VAL A 40 39.45 37.68 8.50
C VAL A 40 40.31 36.51 8.06
N GLY A 41 41.59 36.80 7.81
CA GLY A 41 42.65 35.79 7.94
C GLY A 41 42.84 35.44 9.41
N VAL A 42 42.92 34.15 9.73
CA VAL A 42 43.71 33.55 10.83
C VAL A 42 43.40 32.06 10.89
N GLY A 43 44.46 31.26 10.76
CA GLY A 43 44.45 29.81 10.87
C GLY A 43 44.21 29.36 12.31
N VAL A 44 43.05 28.77 12.54
CA VAL A 44 42.85 27.76 13.57
C VAL A 44 42.30 26.56 12.83
N GLU A 45 43.14 25.55 12.64
CA GLU A 45 42.78 24.26 12.07
C GLU A 45 41.90 23.52 13.09
N ASN A 46 40.65 24.00 13.18
CA ASN A 46 39.62 23.41 14.01
C ASN A 46 39.30 22.05 13.43
N GLN A 47 39.63 21.01 14.19
CA GLN A 47 39.24 19.63 13.95
C GLN A 47 37.70 19.56 13.80
N SER A 48 37.22 19.67 12.57
CA SER A 48 35.79 19.77 12.31
C SER A 48 35.18 18.40 12.56
N SER A 49 34.42 18.29 13.65
CA SER A 49 33.66 17.10 13.93
C SER A 49 32.68 16.84 12.79
N ASN A 50 32.95 15.83 11.97
CA ASN A 50 32.06 15.36 10.89
C ASN A 50 30.86 14.56 11.45
N LEU A 51 30.47 14.81 12.70
CA LEU A 51 29.45 14.05 13.42
C LEU A 51 28.07 14.19 12.77
N HIS A 52 27.65 15.40 12.39
CA HIS A 52 26.37 15.63 11.71
C HIS A 52 26.29 14.88 10.38
N ILE A 53 27.40 14.82 9.64
CA ILE A 53 27.49 14.07 8.38
C ILE A 53 27.28 12.58 8.65
N LYS A 54 28.03 12.00 9.60
CA LYS A 54 27.91 10.58 9.98
C LYS A 54 26.48 10.25 10.43
N ILE A 55 25.91 11.05 11.32
CA ILE A 55 24.53 10.86 11.80
C ILE A 55 23.55 10.95 10.64
N SER A 56 23.67 11.95 9.75
CA SER A 56 22.77 12.08 8.60
C SER A 56 22.84 10.86 7.68
N LEU A 57 24.03 10.34 7.39
CA LEU A 57 24.20 9.17 6.52
C LEU A 57 23.63 7.90 7.15
N ILE A 58 23.81 7.72 8.47
CA ILE A 58 23.20 6.59 9.21
C ILE A 58 21.68 6.69 9.17
N LEU A 59 21.11 7.87 9.48
CA LEU A 59 19.67 8.09 9.41
C LEU A 59 19.11 7.86 8.01
N PHE A 60 19.83 8.29 6.97
CA PHE A 60 19.47 8.04 5.58
C PHE A 60 19.49 6.54 5.28
N ALA A 61 20.53 5.81 5.65
CA ALA A 61 20.61 4.37 5.43
C ALA A 61 19.47 3.63 6.14
N LEU A 62 19.15 4.01 7.39
CA LEU A 62 18.02 3.44 8.12
C LEU A 62 16.67 3.76 7.48
N CYS A 63 16.52 4.96 6.89
CA CYS A 63 15.27 5.34 6.23
C CYS A 63 14.96 4.42 5.05
N LEU A 64 15.98 3.96 4.31
CA LEU A 64 15.82 3.05 3.16
C LEU A 64 15.20 1.70 3.53
N LEU A 65 15.39 1.25 4.78
CA LEU A 65 14.85 -0.02 5.29
C LEU A 65 13.39 0.07 5.72
N LEU A 66 12.81 1.27 5.77
CA LEU A 66 11.50 1.53 6.34
C LEU A 66 10.53 2.10 5.28
N PRO A 67 9.20 1.91 5.46
CA PRO A 67 8.21 2.50 4.57
C PRO A 67 8.30 4.04 4.56
N GLY A 68 8.33 4.62 3.37
CA GLY A 68 8.32 6.07 3.18
C GLY A 68 6.91 6.64 3.31
N TYR A 69 5.94 6.04 2.61
CA TYR A 69 4.52 6.41 2.68
C TYR A 69 3.63 5.21 2.35
N TYR A 70 2.32 5.39 2.51
CA TYR A 70 1.29 4.39 2.24
C TYR A 70 0.36 4.88 1.14
N LEU A 71 -0.05 3.98 0.26
CA LEU A 71 -0.88 4.29 -0.90
C LEU A 71 -2.25 3.64 -0.85
N SER A 72 -3.18 4.29 -1.55
CA SER A 72 -4.53 3.82 -1.88
C SER A 72 -5.41 3.57 -0.66
N GLU A 73 -6.67 3.25 -0.90
CA GLU A 73 -7.57 2.83 0.18
C GLU A 73 -7.01 1.65 0.97
N ARG A 74 -6.16 0.80 0.38
CA ARG A 74 -5.61 -0.39 1.02
C ARG A 74 -4.39 -0.13 1.92
N HIS A 75 -3.91 1.10 2.08
CA HIS A 75 -2.74 1.39 2.92
C HIS A 75 -1.50 0.52 2.55
N ASP A 76 -1.19 0.44 1.26
CA ASP A 76 -0.07 -0.36 0.78
C ASP A 76 1.25 0.37 1.03
N ALA A 77 2.11 -0.22 1.88
CA ALA A 77 3.38 0.35 2.29
C ALA A 77 4.38 0.45 1.13
N GLN A 78 4.94 1.64 0.91
CA GLN A 78 5.97 1.88 -0.11
C GLN A 78 7.35 1.97 0.54
N LEU A 79 8.20 0.98 0.28
CA LEU A 79 9.54 0.91 0.87
C LEU A 79 10.44 2.03 0.34
N SER A 80 11.11 2.77 1.22
CA SER A 80 11.95 3.92 0.84
C SER A 80 13.09 3.56 -0.10
N LEU A 81 13.64 2.34 -0.03
CA LEU A 81 14.65 1.87 -0.98
C LEU A 81 14.12 1.81 -2.42
N VAL A 82 12.91 1.27 -2.59
CA VAL A 82 12.25 1.21 -3.91
C VAL A 82 11.94 2.63 -4.40
N LEU A 83 11.48 3.50 -3.49
CA LEU A 83 11.19 4.90 -3.79
C LEU A 83 12.44 5.70 -4.20
N LEU A 84 13.61 5.40 -3.64
CA LEU A 84 14.86 6.02 -4.08
C LEU A 84 15.17 5.65 -5.53
N GLY A 85 14.98 4.36 -5.89
CA GLY A 85 15.25 3.84 -7.23
C GLY A 85 14.26 4.28 -8.30
N TRP A 86 12.97 4.39 -7.97
CA TRP A 86 11.91 4.70 -8.94
C TRP A 86 11.40 6.15 -8.86
N GLY A 87 11.68 6.87 -7.78
CA GLY A 87 11.12 8.20 -7.54
C GLY A 87 11.59 9.29 -8.51
N TRP A 88 12.60 9.03 -9.34
CA TRP A 88 13.04 9.95 -10.40
C TRP A 88 11.97 10.17 -11.48
N LEU A 89 10.96 9.29 -11.57
CA LEU A 89 9.77 9.48 -12.40
C LEU A 89 8.85 10.58 -11.86
N GLY A 90 8.89 10.86 -10.55
CA GLY A 90 8.03 11.87 -9.92
C GLY A 90 8.12 13.27 -10.57
N PRO A 91 9.32 13.80 -10.84
CA PRO A 91 9.48 15.06 -11.58
C PRO A 91 8.77 15.13 -12.94
N LEU A 92 8.55 14.00 -13.63
CA LEU A 92 7.81 13.96 -14.90
C LEU A 92 6.31 14.24 -14.71
N ASP A 93 5.81 14.06 -13.48
CA ASP A 93 4.42 14.29 -13.05
C ASP A 93 4.34 15.52 -12.10
N GLY A 94 5.37 16.38 -12.09
CA GLY A 94 5.42 17.60 -11.27
C GLY A 94 5.77 17.38 -9.79
N HIS A 95 6.16 16.17 -9.41
CA HIS A 95 6.60 15.83 -8.05
C HIS A 95 8.12 16.00 -7.90
N PHE A 96 8.56 17.21 -7.56
CA PHE A 96 10.00 17.56 -7.51
C PHE A 96 10.72 17.15 -6.21
N SER A 97 10.02 16.59 -5.23
CA SER A 97 10.60 16.21 -3.94
C SER A 97 11.74 15.20 -4.04
N TRP A 98 11.74 14.35 -5.07
CA TRP A 98 12.81 13.37 -5.29
C TRP A 98 14.19 14.04 -5.48
N TYR A 99 14.24 15.26 -6.04
CA TYR A 99 15.50 16.00 -6.18
C TYR A 99 16.15 16.36 -4.83
N ALA A 100 15.42 16.28 -3.71
CA ALA A 100 16.02 16.39 -2.39
C ALA A 100 17.20 15.42 -2.21
N ASN A 101 17.12 14.20 -2.77
CA ASN A 101 18.20 13.22 -2.74
C ASN A 101 19.44 13.71 -3.49
N LEU A 102 19.25 14.24 -4.71
CA LEU A 102 20.33 14.78 -5.52
C LEU A 102 21.02 15.94 -4.80
N PHE A 103 20.24 16.91 -4.31
CA PHE A 103 20.77 18.05 -3.56
C PHE A 103 21.48 17.61 -2.27
N TYR A 104 20.94 16.64 -1.53
CA TYR A 104 21.56 16.07 -0.35
C TYR A 104 22.92 15.43 -0.66
N PHE A 105 23.00 14.56 -1.68
CA PHE A 105 24.27 13.91 -2.04
C PHE A 105 25.30 14.88 -2.58
N LEU A 106 24.90 15.88 -3.39
CA LEU A 106 25.80 16.95 -3.82
C LEU A 106 26.29 17.77 -2.62
N ALA A 107 25.42 18.06 -1.66
CA ALA A 107 25.79 18.78 -0.44
C ALA A 107 26.82 18.00 0.38
N VAL A 108 26.61 16.69 0.57
CA VAL A 108 27.56 15.78 1.24
C VAL A 108 28.88 15.74 0.47
N GLY A 109 28.87 15.56 -0.86
CA GLY A 109 30.09 15.53 -1.68
C GLY A 109 30.88 16.84 -1.63
N LYS A 110 30.20 17.98 -1.42
CA LYS A 110 30.80 19.31 -1.28
C LYS A 110 31.02 19.75 0.17
N TYR A 111 30.98 18.85 1.16
CA TYR A 111 31.05 19.21 2.60
C TYR A 111 32.25 20.10 3.00
N LYS A 112 33.37 20.00 2.29
CA LYS A 112 34.56 20.86 2.53
C LYS A 112 34.29 22.32 2.15
N ASN A 113 33.50 22.58 1.11
CA ASN A 113 33.02 23.91 0.76
C ASN A 113 31.71 24.17 1.52
N LYS A 114 31.86 24.61 2.77
CA LYS A 114 30.75 24.72 3.73
C LYS A 114 29.60 25.60 3.23
N ASP A 115 29.88 26.69 2.50
CA ASP A 115 28.83 27.60 2.02
C ASP A 115 27.98 26.92 0.93
N THR A 116 28.63 26.35 -0.08
CA THR A 116 27.94 25.60 -1.15
C THR A 116 27.20 24.39 -0.58
N SER A 117 27.85 23.64 0.32
CA SER A 117 27.25 22.49 1.00
C SER A 117 26.01 22.89 1.81
N THR A 118 26.06 24.03 2.51
CA THR A 118 24.92 24.56 3.28
C THR A 118 23.75 24.90 2.37
N VAL A 119 23.99 25.63 1.27
CA VAL A 119 22.92 26.01 0.33
C VAL A 119 22.27 24.77 -0.27
N LEU A 120 23.06 23.82 -0.77
CA LEU A 120 22.55 22.56 -1.33
C LEU A 120 21.76 21.75 -0.29
N GLY A 121 22.26 21.66 0.94
CA GLY A 121 21.57 20.95 2.02
C GLY A 121 20.23 21.59 2.39
N MET A 122 20.16 22.92 2.45
CA MET A 122 18.91 23.64 2.74
C MET A 122 17.88 23.50 1.61
N VAL A 123 18.33 23.57 0.35
CA VAL A 123 17.45 23.30 -0.81
C VAL A 123 16.93 21.88 -0.76
N GLY A 124 17.80 20.90 -0.47
CA GLY A 124 17.39 19.51 -0.29
C GLY A 124 16.35 19.33 0.81
N LEU A 125 16.52 20.01 1.96
CA LEU A 125 15.57 19.94 3.07
C LEU A 125 14.20 20.51 2.69
N LEU A 126 14.16 21.65 1.99
CA LEU A 126 12.91 22.26 1.54
C LEU A 126 12.15 21.36 0.56
N LEU A 127 12.86 20.73 -0.38
CA LEU A 127 12.28 19.75 -1.31
C LEU A 127 11.80 18.48 -0.60
N ALA A 128 12.48 18.06 0.47
CA ALA A 128 12.03 16.90 1.25
C ALA A 128 10.71 17.21 1.98
N ILE A 129 10.63 18.38 2.64
CA ILE A 129 9.43 18.82 3.36
C ILE A 129 8.27 19.07 2.39
N SER A 130 8.52 19.57 1.18
CA SER A 130 7.46 19.83 0.20
C SER A 130 6.69 18.57 -0.20
N PHE A 131 7.24 17.37 0.03
CA PHE A 131 6.53 16.12 -0.24
C PHE A 131 5.22 15.98 0.54
N MET A 132 5.11 16.60 1.73
CA MET A 132 3.87 16.62 2.51
C MET A 132 2.71 17.36 1.85
N ALA A 133 2.98 18.17 0.82
CA ALA A 133 1.95 18.89 0.07
C ALA A 133 1.24 17.99 -0.96
N TYR A 134 1.78 16.82 -1.27
CA TYR A 134 1.22 15.93 -2.29
C TYR A 134 0.21 14.95 -1.69
N HIS A 135 -0.97 14.88 -2.32
CA HIS A 135 -2.05 13.98 -1.92
C HIS A 135 -2.21 12.76 -2.84
N LYS A 136 -1.65 12.82 -4.05
CA LYS A 136 -1.68 11.75 -5.04
C LYS A 136 -0.30 11.59 -5.64
N ILE A 137 0.00 10.38 -6.10
CA ILE A 137 1.23 10.07 -6.82
C ILE A 137 0.96 9.02 -7.89
N MET A 138 1.70 9.09 -8.99
CA MET A 138 1.68 8.09 -10.06
C MET A 138 2.24 6.75 -9.55
N VAL A 139 1.54 5.65 -9.84
CA VAL A 139 1.89 4.29 -9.34
C VAL A 139 2.32 3.30 -10.42
N SER A 140 2.12 3.64 -11.69
CA SER A 140 2.62 2.83 -12.81
C SER A 140 3.05 3.72 -13.97
N GLU A 141 3.63 3.10 -15.00
CA GLU A 141 3.99 3.78 -16.25
C GLU A 141 2.76 4.28 -17.02
N ALA A 142 1.61 3.62 -16.81
CA ALA A 142 0.33 4.17 -17.21
C ALA A 142 -0.09 5.27 -16.22
N PRO A 143 -0.76 6.36 -16.67
CA PRO A 143 -1.16 7.51 -15.86
C PRO A 143 -2.27 7.14 -14.85
N THR A 144 -1.88 6.30 -13.91
CA THR A 144 -2.67 5.72 -12.84
C THR A 144 -2.16 6.35 -11.55
N TYR A 145 -3.07 6.94 -10.82
CA TYR A 145 -2.76 7.71 -9.62
C TYR A 145 -3.33 7.01 -8.40
N ALA A 146 -2.56 6.98 -7.32
CA ALA A 146 -3.05 6.56 -6.02
C ALA A 146 -2.91 7.69 -5.02
N SER A 147 -3.88 7.80 -4.11
CA SER A 147 -3.82 8.76 -3.02
C SER A 147 -2.81 8.33 -1.96
N ILE A 148 -2.01 9.26 -1.46
CA ILE A 148 -1.15 9.05 -0.29
C ILE A 148 -2.04 9.12 0.95
N THR A 149 -2.15 8.01 1.67
CA THR A 149 -3.03 7.92 2.85
C THR A 149 -2.30 8.20 4.15
N ALA A 150 -1.01 7.84 4.23
CA ALA A 150 -0.18 8.08 5.40
C ALA A 150 1.31 8.19 5.05
N TYR A 151 2.10 8.80 5.94
CA TYR A 151 3.56 8.88 5.87
C TYR A 151 4.18 7.88 6.85
N GLY A 152 5.09 7.04 6.37
CA GLY A 152 5.79 6.06 7.19
C GLY A 152 7.02 6.64 7.88
N MET A 153 7.60 5.86 8.80
CA MET A 153 8.81 6.24 9.54
C MET A 153 10.00 6.57 8.62
N GLY A 154 10.09 5.91 7.46
CA GLY A 154 11.12 6.16 6.46
C GLY A 154 11.11 7.61 5.96
N TYR A 155 9.94 8.22 5.76
CA TYR A 155 9.84 9.63 5.37
C TYR A 155 10.37 10.56 6.47
N PHE A 156 9.98 10.34 7.73
CA PHE A 156 10.45 11.17 8.83
C PHE A 156 11.96 11.04 9.06
N LEU A 157 12.52 9.83 8.94
CA LEU A 157 13.98 9.62 9.01
C LEU A 157 14.72 10.27 7.83
N TRP A 158 14.13 10.24 6.63
CA TRP A 158 14.68 10.92 5.46
C TRP A 158 14.77 12.44 5.65
N VAL A 159 13.68 13.07 6.09
CA VAL A 159 13.67 14.51 6.43
C VAL A 159 14.62 14.82 7.59
N THR A 160 14.65 13.95 8.62
CA THR A 160 15.54 14.13 9.77
C THR A 160 17.01 14.05 9.37
N SER A 161 17.36 13.13 8.47
CA SER A 161 18.70 12.99 7.91
C SER A 161 19.15 14.26 7.18
N ILE A 162 18.36 14.71 6.20
CA ILE A 162 18.69 15.88 5.40
C ILE A 162 18.75 17.12 6.29
N GLY A 163 17.82 17.27 7.25
CA GLY A 163 17.81 18.38 8.20
C GLY A 163 19.01 18.38 9.15
N SER A 164 19.42 17.21 9.65
CA SER A 164 20.62 17.08 10.49
C SER A 164 21.87 17.52 9.74
N PHE A 165 21.97 17.16 8.46
CA PHE A 165 23.06 17.60 7.61
C PHE A 165 23.01 19.13 7.39
N ALA A 166 21.87 19.65 6.95
CA ALA A 166 21.69 21.06 6.60
C ALA A 166 21.93 21.99 7.80
N ILE A 167 21.34 21.68 8.96
CA ILE A 167 21.53 22.44 10.21
C ILE A 167 22.98 22.37 10.68
N GLY A 168 23.59 21.18 10.65
CA GLY A 168 24.99 21.00 11.05
C GLY A 168 25.95 21.80 10.17
N GLN A 169 25.77 21.78 8.85
CA GLN A 169 26.59 22.58 7.92
C GLN A 169 26.38 24.07 8.10
N PHE A 170 25.13 24.52 8.21
CA PHE A 170 24.80 25.92 8.45
C PHE A 170 25.45 26.44 9.74
N LEU A 171 25.38 25.65 10.82
CA LEU A 171 26.01 26.02 12.08
C LEU A 171 27.53 26.00 11.97
N LEU A 172 28.17 25.08 11.24
CA LEU A 172 29.62 25.14 11.00
C LEU A 172 30.08 26.40 10.24
N VAL A 173 29.21 26.96 9.40
CA VAL A 173 29.45 28.25 8.71
C VAL A 173 29.32 29.43 9.68
N ARG A 174 28.35 29.39 10.59
CA ARG A 174 27.97 30.52 11.47
C ARG A 174 28.65 30.52 12.84
N HIS A 175 28.74 29.35 13.45
CA HIS A 175 29.18 29.10 14.81
C HIS A 175 30.24 28.00 14.80
N LYS A 176 31.48 28.34 15.13
CA LYS A 176 32.57 27.36 15.26
C LYS A 176 32.49 26.53 16.56
N ASN A 177 31.44 26.72 17.38
CA ASN A 177 31.27 26.04 18.66
C ASN A 177 30.55 24.69 18.48
N ILE A 178 31.28 23.61 18.73
CA ILE A 178 30.79 22.24 18.56
C ILE A 178 29.64 21.89 19.51
N GLN A 179 29.56 22.49 20.70
CA GLN A 179 28.48 22.22 21.64
C GLN A 179 27.14 22.76 21.14
N ILE A 180 27.15 23.94 20.52
CA ILE A 180 25.93 24.51 19.89
C ILE A 180 25.44 23.58 18.77
N ILE A 181 26.35 23.05 17.95
CA ILE A 181 26.01 22.10 16.89
C ILE A 181 25.37 20.84 17.48
N ARG A 182 25.96 20.26 18.54
CA ARG A 182 25.41 19.08 19.21
C ARG A 182 24.00 19.33 19.76
N VAL A 183 23.80 20.43 20.48
CA VAL A 183 22.49 20.80 21.04
C VAL A 183 21.46 20.99 19.93
N ALA A 184 21.81 21.68 18.85
CA ALA A 184 20.90 21.90 17.73
C ALA A 184 20.54 20.60 17.00
N LEU A 185 21.51 19.69 16.79
CA LEU A 185 21.25 18.38 16.19
C LEU A 185 20.32 17.54 17.06
N SER A 186 20.59 17.47 18.38
CA SER A 186 19.72 16.78 19.33
C SER A 186 18.31 17.37 19.34
N GLY A 187 18.20 18.71 19.37
CA GLY A 187 16.92 19.41 19.30
C GLY A 187 16.14 19.09 18.01
N TRP A 188 16.81 19.04 16.87
CA TRP A 188 16.20 18.67 15.59
C TRP A 188 15.68 17.23 15.59
N ILE A 189 16.48 16.27 16.05
CA ILE A 189 16.09 14.85 16.11
C ILE A 189 14.90 14.65 17.06
N VAL A 190 14.93 15.30 18.23
CA VAL A 190 13.83 15.24 19.20
C VAL A 190 12.56 15.85 18.58
N LEU A 191 12.67 17.01 17.93
CA LEU A 191 11.54 17.66 17.30
C LEU A 191 10.89 16.77 16.24
N THR A 192 11.67 16.20 15.31
CA THR A 192 11.11 15.34 14.26
C THR A 192 10.54 14.04 14.81
N ALA A 193 11.18 13.45 15.83
CA ALA A 193 10.67 12.27 16.53
C ALA A 193 9.35 12.56 17.27
N SER A 194 9.23 13.73 17.91
CA SER A 194 7.98 14.17 18.56
C SER A 194 6.87 14.40 17.54
N ILE A 195 7.16 15.07 16.41
CA ILE A 195 6.19 15.26 15.33
C ILE A 195 5.71 13.91 14.79
N TYR A 196 6.64 12.98 14.52
CA TYR A 196 6.28 11.62 14.09
C TYR A 196 5.44 10.89 15.14
N SER A 197 5.80 11.00 16.42
CA SER A 197 5.06 10.33 17.50
C SER A 197 3.62 10.85 17.59
N VAL A 198 3.43 12.18 17.55
CA VAL A 198 2.10 12.78 17.51
C VAL A 198 1.35 12.31 16.26
N TYR A 199 1.97 12.35 15.09
CA TYR A 199 1.37 11.87 13.84
C TYR A 199 0.96 10.38 13.90
N TYR A 200 1.80 9.54 14.51
CA TYR A 200 1.58 8.09 14.59
C TYR A 200 0.46 7.72 15.56
N TYR A 201 0.32 8.45 16.67
CA TYR A 201 -0.63 8.12 17.75
C TYR A 201 -1.91 8.96 17.75
N VAL A 202 -1.89 10.20 17.24
CA VAL A 202 -2.99 11.15 17.40
C VAL A 202 -3.85 11.21 16.14
N GLY A 203 -5.17 11.01 16.32
CA GLY A 203 -6.19 11.11 15.27
C GLY A 203 -6.78 9.76 14.89
N ASP A 204 -8.02 9.79 14.39
CA ASP A 204 -8.82 8.60 14.02
C ASP A 204 -8.27 7.86 12.79
N ASN A 205 -7.41 8.52 12.02
CA ASN A 205 -6.71 7.96 10.85
C ASN A 205 -5.21 7.86 11.08
N SER A 206 -4.77 7.92 12.33
CA SER A 206 -3.36 7.68 12.67
C SER A 206 -2.98 6.23 12.36
N LEU A 207 -1.70 5.98 12.05
CA LEU A 207 -1.23 4.61 11.77
C LEU A 207 -1.54 3.66 12.93
N PHE A 208 -1.42 4.12 14.18
CA PHE A 208 -1.77 3.34 15.36
C PHE A 208 -3.27 3.01 15.45
N SER A 209 -4.14 4.00 15.22
CA SER A 209 -5.60 3.79 15.29
C SER A 209 -6.09 2.83 14.20
N ILE A 210 -5.58 2.96 12.97
CA ILE A 210 -5.88 2.04 11.85
C ILE A 210 -5.41 0.63 12.19
N GLN A 211 -4.19 0.49 12.69
CA GLN A 211 -3.61 -0.78 13.13
C GLN A 211 -4.45 -1.45 14.24
N SER A 212 -4.84 -0.68 15.25
CA SER A 212 -5.66 -1.15 16.36
C SER A 212 -7.05 -1.59 15.89
N ARG A 213 -7.70 -0.77 15.07
CA ARG A 213 -9.02 -1.08 14.49
C ARG A 213 -8.97 -2.31 13.57
N ARG A 214 -7.91 -2.44 12.76
CA ARG A 214 -7.65 -3.62 11.92
C ARG A 214 -7.58 -4.88 12.77
N ASN A 215 -6.81 -4.85 13.86
CA ASN A 215 -6.67 -5.98 14.78
C ASN A 215 -8.00 -6.35 15.46
N ALA A 216 -8.76 -5.36 15.91
CA ALA A 216 -10.06 -5.58 16.53
C ALA A 216 -11.04 -6.23 15.56
N ILE A 217 -11.21 -5.65 14.37
CA ILE A 217 -12.14 -6.15 13.34
C ILE A 217 -11.71 -7.52 12.81
N PHE A 218 -10.42 -7.71 12.54
CA PHE A 218 -9.91 -9.02 12.12
C PHE A 218 -10.22 -10.09 13.17
N LYS A 219 -9.97 -9.82 14.46
CA LYS A 219 -10.28 -10.74 15.55
C LYS A 219 -11.78 -11.03 15.66
N GLU A 220 -12.62 -10.00 15.55
CA GLU A 220 -14.08 -10.13 15.59
C GLU A 220 -14.59 -11.04 14.48
N ILE A 221 -14.19 -10.78 13.23
CA ILE A 221 -14.59 -11.59 12.07
C ILE A 221 -14.01 -13.00 12.16
N CYS A 222 -12.76 -13.14 12.61
CA CYS A 222 -12.11 -14.44 12.78
C CYS A 222 -12.85 -15.35 13.76
N ASN A 223 -13.43 -14.79 14.83
CA ASN A 223 -14.20 -15.56 15.81
C ASN A 223 -15.51 -16.13 15.25
N VAL A 224 -16.05 -15.55 14.17
CA VAL A 224 -17.27 -16.02 13.50
C VAL A 224 -16.98 -16.69 12.15
N ALA A 225 -15.70 -16.79 11.78
CA ALA A 225 -15.25 -17.41 10.53
C ALA A 225 -15.28 -18.93 10.68
N GLU A 226 -16.45 -19.52 10.44
CA GLU A 226 -16.69 -20.95 10.58
C GLU A 226 -17.04 -21.60 9.23
N GLU A 227 -16.84 -22.92 9.17
CA GLU A 227 -17.30 -23.77 8.08
C GLU A 227 -18.37 -24.72 8.61
N HIS A 228 -19.50 -24.76 7.91
CA HIS A 228 -20.60 -25.66 8.19
C HIS A 228 -20.96 -26.42 6.92
N VAL A 229 -20.87 -27.74 6.97
CA VAL A 229 -21.32 -28.62 5.88
C VAL A 229 -22.54 -29.39 6.38
N PHE A 230 -23.72 -29.03 5.88
CA PHE A 230 -24.98 -29.63 6.30
C PHE A 230 -25.25 -30.94 5.54
N ARG A 231 -24.84 -31.01 4.28
CA ARG A 231 -25.02 -32.18 3.41
C ARG A 231 -23.89 -32.26 2.38
N ARG A 232 -23.59 -33.48 1.92
CA ARG A 232 -22.65 -33.74 0.82
C ARG A 232 -23.36 -34.49 -0.31
N PRO A 233 -23.83 -33.79 -1.37
CA PRO A 233 -24.44 -34.45 -2.51
C PRO A 233 -23.39 -35.18 -3.35
N THR A 234 -23.86 -36.12 -4.18
CA THR A 234 -23.02 -36.91 -5.10
C THR A 234 -23.50 -36.86 -6.55
N ASP A 235 -24.58 -36.13 -6.82
CA ASP A 235 -25.30 -36.08 -8.09
C ASP A 235 -25.10 -34.76 -8.85
N THR A 236 -24.02 -34.03 -8.57
CA THR A 236 -23.76 -32.70 -9.14
C THR A 236 -23.36 -32.78 -10.61
N ARG A 237 -24.15 -32.17 -11.51
CA ARG A 237 -23.83 -32.10 -12.94
C ARG A 237 -23.50 -30.68 -13.40
N GLY A 238 -24.26 -29.70 -12.93
CA GLY A 238 -24.11 -28.28 -13.23
C GLY A 238 -24.06 -27.44 -11.96
N ILE A 239 -23.24 -26.39 -11.99
CA ILE A 239 -23.10 -25.45 -10.87
C ILE A 239 -23.24 -24.03 -11.39
N PHE A 240 -24.08 -23.24 -10.72
CA PHE A 240 -24.16 -21.81 -10.91
C PHE A 240 -23.16 -21.09 -10.00
N PHE A 241 -22.40 -20.12 -10.50
CA PHE A 241 -21.44 -19.32 -9.72
C PHE A 241 -21.78 -17.83 -9.75
N ASP A 242 -21.78 -17.19 -8.58
CA ASP A 242 -22.04 -15.75 -8.45
C ASP A 242 -21.20 -15.06 -7.35
N PRO A 243 -20.16 -14.28 -7.72
CA PRO A 243 -19.45 -14.31 -8.99
C PRO A 243 -18.66 -15.62 -9.16
N ASP A 244 -18.27 -15.93 -10.41
CA ASP A 244 -17.32 -17.01 -10.71
C ASP A 244 -15.87 -16.57 -10.46
N ALA A 245 -15.53 -16.42 -9.17
CA ALA A 245 -14.21 -16.00 -8.71
C ALA A 245 -13.73 -16.87 -7.56
N THR A 246 -12.45 -17.23 -7.57
CA THR A 246 -11.77 -17.94 -6.46
C THR A 246 -10.56 -17.16 -5.96
N GLY A 247 -10.28 -17.32 -4.68
CA GLY A 247 -9.03 -16.91 -4.05
C GLY A 247 -8.27 -18.13 -3.54
N TYR A 248 -6.97 -18.18 -3.85
CA TYR A 248 -6.06 -19.16 -3.31
C TYR A 248 -5.21 -18.49 -2.23
N PHE A 249 -5.24 -19.05 -1.03
CA PHE A 249 -4.44 -18.56 0.09
C PHE A 249 -3.50 -19.64 0.55
N SER A 250 -2.22 -19.30 0.61
CA SER A 250 -1.17 -20.23 0.99
C SER A 250 -0.34 -19.65 2.11
N ARG A 251 0.16 -20.53 2.98
CA ARG A 251 1.04 -20.16 4.08
C ARG A 251 2.49 -20.28 3.63
N THR A 252 3.26 -19.20 3.79
CA THR A 252 4.71 -19.21 3.60
C THR A 252 5.39 -20.10 4.64
N LYS A 253 6.64 -20.50 4.38
CA LYS A 253 7.48 -21.21 5.35
C LYS A 253 7.71 -20.47 6.68
N TYR A 254 7.46 -19.15 6.70
CA TYR A 254 7.60 -18.29 7.88
C TYR A 254 6.28 -18.08 8.63
N GLY A 255 5.21 -18.73 8.18
CA GLY A 255 3.91 -18.69 8.85
C GLY A 255 2.98 -17.57 8.39
N PHE A 256 3.44 -16.64 7.55
CA PHE A 256 2.60 -15.59 6.93
C PHE A 256 1.74 -16.16 5.82
N TRP A 257 0.52 -15.67 5.71
CA TRP A 257 -0.41 -15.96 4.64
C TRP A 257 -0.29 -14.93 3.52
N TYR A 258 -0.45 -15.38 2.28
CA TYR A 258 -0.54 -14.51 1.13
C TYR A 258 -1.57 -15.08 0.15
N ASN A 259 -2.14 -14.20 -0.66
CA ASN A 259 -2.95 -14.61 -1.80
C ASN A 259 -2.00 -15.10 -2.89
N SER A 260 -1.99 -16.42 -3.14
CA SER A 260 -1.14 -17.09 -4.12
C SER A 260 -1.71 -17.05 -5.53
N GLY A 261 -2.97 -16.63 -5.69
CA GLY A 261 -3.59 -16.42 -6.98
C GLY A 261 -5.11 -16.25 -6.89
N GLY A 262 -5.71 -15.96 -8.04
CA GLY A 262 -7.15 -16.03 -8.23
C GLY A 262 -7.46 -16.60 -9.60
N GLY A 263 -8.73 -16.93 -9.83
CA GLY A 263 -9.17 -17.46 -11.11
C GLY A 263 -10.67 -17.63 -11.19
N VAL A 264 -11.09 -18.34 -12.23
CA VAL A 264 -12.48 -18.71 -12.51
C VAL A 264 -12.67 -20.16 -12.07
N ILE A 265 -13.63 -20.43 -11.19
CA ILE A 265 -13.88 -21.77 -10.63
C ILE A 265 -14.51 -22.66 -11.69
N GLY A 266 -15.59 -22.17 -12.31
CA GLY A 266 -16.42 -22.94 -13.24
C GLY A 266 -15.60 -23.51 -14.40
N LEU A 267 -14.76 -22.67 -15.03
CA LEU A 267 -13.90 -23.10 -16.13
C LEU A 267 -12.89 -24.19 -15.70
N GLY A 268 -12.30 -24.06 -14.51
CA GLY A 268 -11.36 -25.06 -13.99
C GLY A 268 -12.01 -26.41 -13.76
N LEU A 269 -13.20 -26.43 -13.14
CA LEU A 269 -13.97 -27.65 -12.89
C LEU A 269 -14.53 -28.28 -14.17
N LEU A 270 -14.93 -27.45 -15.14
CA LEU A 270 -15.41 -27.91 -16.45
C LEU A 270 -14.28 -28.58 -17.24
N ASN A 271 -13.12 -27.92 -17.35
CA ASN A 271 -11.98 -28.45 -18.09
C ASN A 271 -11.35 -29.69 -17.44
N SER A 272 -11.50 -29.85 -16.12
CA SER A 272 -11.04 -31.04 -15.41
C SER A 272 -11.99 -32.23 -15.57
N GLY A 273 -13.19 -32.04 -16.12
CA GLY A 273 -14.23 -33.06 -16.24
C GLY A 273 -14.91 -33.40 -14.90
N GLN A 274 -14.91 -32.46 -13.95
CA GLN A 274 -15.59 -32.61 -12.66
C GLN A 274 -17.06 -32.20 -12.71
N ILE A 275 -17.46 -31.38 -13.68
CA ILE A 275 -18.84 -30.97 -13.96
C ILE A 275 -19.10 -30.99 -15.47
N LEU A 276 -20.38 -31.07 -15.87
CA LEU A 276 -20.80 -31.09 -17.28
C LEU A 276 -20.91 -29.68 -17.87
N PHE A 277 -21.33 -28.74 -17.04
CA PHE A 277 -21.50 -27.34 -17.39
C PHE A 277 -21.42 -26.50 -16.12
N TYR A 278 -21.23 -25.19 -16.29
CA TYR A 278 -21.46 -24.23 -15.23
C TYR A 278 -22.22 -23.04 -15.79
N GLU A 279 -22.91 -22.32 -14.92
CA GLU A 279 -23.67 -21.14 -15.27
C GLU A 279 -23.16 -19.93 -14.48
N THR A 280 -23.21 -18.76 -15.08
CA THR A 280 -22.95 -17.48 -14.39
C THR A 280 -24.01 -16.46 -14.78
N ASN A 281 -24.11 -15.37 -14.02
CA ASN A 281 -24.95 -14.25 -14.43
C ASN A 281 -24.41 -13.63 -15.74
N SER A 282 -25.31 -13.26 -16.65
CA SER A 282 -24.98 -12.63 -17.94
C SER A 282 -24.58 -11.15 -17.79
N TYR A 283 -23.54 -10.86 -17.01
CA TYR A 283 -23.01 -9.50 -16.85
C TYR A 283 -21.96 -9.13 -17.91
N TRP A 284 -21.45 -10.10 -18.67
CA TRP A 284 -20.35 -9.92 -19.64
C TRP A 284 -20.80 -9.65 -21.07
N VAL A 285 -21.99 -9.08 -21.27
CA VAL A 285 -22.30 -8.45 -22.56
C VAL A 285 -21.32 -7.30 -22.74
N LYS A 286 -20.65 -7.23 -23.91
CA LYS A 286 -19.64 -6.21 -24.19
C LYS A 286 -20.19 -4.85 -23.79
N GLN A 287 -19.39 -4.07 -23.06
CA GLN A 287 -19.76 -2.74 -22.58
C GLN A 287 -20.38 -1.92 -23.74
N GLY A 288 -21.70 -1.72 -23.71
CA GLY A 288 -22.46 -1.03 -24.76
C GLY A 288 -23.49 -1.85 -25.54
N GLU A 289 -23.52 -3.18 -25.41
CA GLU A 289 -24.60 -4.00 -25.97
C GLU A 289 -25.72 -4.19 -24.94
N ALA A 290 -26.98 -4.00 -25.36
CA ALA A 290 -28.13 -4.25 -24.51
C ALA A 290 -28.31 -5.76 -24.31
N ILE A 291 -28.44 -6.20 -23.05
CA ILE A 291 -28.80 -7.59 -22.74
C ILE A 291 -30.22 -7.82 -23.28
N PRO A 292 -30.46 -8.80 -24.17
CA PRO A 292 -31.81 -9.08 -24.66
C PRO A 292 -32.76 -9.38 -23.50
N ASP A 293 -34.00 -8.86 -23.57
CA ASP A 293 -35.02 -9.12 -22.55
C ASP A 293 -35.19 -10.64 -22.33
N GLY A 294 -35.15 -11.05 -21.05
CA GLY A 294 -35.29 -12.44 -20.65
C GLY A 294 -34.01 -13.26 -20.62
N VAL A 295 -32.86 -12.72 -21.07
CA VAL A 295 -31.54 -13.38 -20.90
C VAL A 295 -30.96 -12.99 -19.55
N LYS A 296 -30.73 -13.99 -18.69
CA LYS A 296 -30.22 -13.77 -17.32
C LYS A 296 -28.91 -14.50 -17.04
N TYR A 297 -28.71 -15.65 -17.67
CA TYR A 297 -27.61 -16.56 -17.36
C TYR A 297 -26.84 -16.96 -18.61
N THR A 298 -25.54 -17.20 -18.45
CA THR A 298 -24.69 -17.77 -19.49
C THR A 298 -24.23 -19.15 -19.06
N LYS A 299 -24.57 -20.17 -19.84
CA LYS A 299 -24.21 -21.57 -19.61
C LYS A 299 -22.99 -21.95 -20.43
N TYR A 300 -21.94 -22.40 -19.76
CA TYR A 300 -20.70 -22.84 -20.40
C TYR A 300 -20.62 -24.37 -20.39
N VAL A 301 -20.34 -24.95 -21.55
CA VAL A 301 -20.18 -26.40 -21.73
C VAL A 301 -18.78 -26.70 -22.27
N LEU A 302 -18.33 -27.94 -22.12
CA LEU A 302 -16.99 -28.33 -22.57
C LEU A 302 -16.82 -28.05 -24.07
N ASN A 303 -15.72 -27.39 -24.45
CA ASN A 303 -15.40 -26.89 -25.80
C ASN A 303 -16.23 -25.71 -26.31
N ASP A 304 -17.10 -25.11 -25.49
CA ASP A 304 -17.77 -23.85 -25.80
C ASP A 304 -17.45 -22.78 -24.75
N HIS A 305 -16.38 -22.04 -25.01
CA HIS A 305 -15.95 -20.93 -24.16
C HIS A 305 -16.78 -19.65 -24.33
N ARG A 306 -17.65 -19.58 -25.35
CA ARG A 306 -18.52 -18.41 -25.55
C ARG A 306 -19.73 -18.45 -24.64
N GLY A 307 -20.17 -19.67 -24.31
CA GLY A 307 -21.34 -19.91 -23.50
C GLY A 307 -22.64 -19.67 -24.28
N VAL A 308 -23.71 -20.33 -23.83
CA VAL A 308 -25.05 -20.23 -24.39
C VAL A 308 -25.90 -19.41 -23.43
N GLN A 309 -26.52 -18.35 -23.93
CA GLN A 309 -27.42 -17.52 -23.14
C GLN A 309 -28.70 -18.30 -22.82
N SER A 310 -29.15 -18.20 -21.56
CA SER A 310 -30.35 -18.85 -21.05
C SER A 310 -31.18 -17.88 -20.19
N GLY A 311 -32.49 -18.07 -20.20
CA GLY A 311 -33.43 -17.33 -19.33
C GLY A 311 -33.66 -17.97 -17.97
N SER A 312 -33.24 -19.22 -17.79
CA SER A 312 -33.41 -19.99 -16.55
C SER A 312 -32.16 -20.79 -16.21
N LEU A 313 -31.91 -20.99 -14.91
CA LEU A 313 -30.82 -21.86 -14.43
C LEU A 313 -31.18 -23.33 -14.68
N GLU A 314 -30.23 -24.08 -15.23
CA GLU A 314 -30.29 -25.54 -15.32
C GLU A 314 -29.45 -26.23 -14.22
N SER A 315 -28.57 -25.49 -13.55
CA SER A 315 -27.69 -26.01 -12.50
C SER A 315 -28.48 -26.56 -11.31
N GLU A 316 -28.00 -27.66 -10.71
CA GLU A 316 -28.60 -28.21 -9.50
C GLU A 316 -28.17 -27.45 -8.24
N TYR A 317 -26.98 -26.85 -8.26
CA TYR A 317 -26.40 -26.15 -7.13
C TYR A 317 -25.94 -24.74 -7.51
N ALA A 318 -25.94 -23.84 -6.53
CA ALA A 318 -25.40 -22.49 -6.65
C ALA A 318 -24.28 -22.28 -5.63
N VAL A 319 -23.20 -21.64 -6.04
CA VAL A 319 -22.09 -21.17 -5.20
C VAL A 319 -22.12 -19.65 -5.21
N ILE A 320 -22.61 -19.08 -4.10
CA ILE A 320 -22.78 -17.64 -3.92
C ILE A 320 -21.63 -17.15 -3.05
N THR A 321 -20.87 -16.17 -3.54
CA THR A 321 -19.75 -15.55 -2.82
C THR A 321 -20.09 -14.11 -2.48
N GLU A 322 -20.36 -13.86 -1.20
CA GLU A 322 -20.71 -12.56 -0.67
C GLU A 322 -19.44 -11.91 -0.07
N PRO A 323 -18.89 -10.83 -0.66
CA PRO A 323 -17.74 -10.15 -0.07
C PRO A 323 -18.13 -9.57 1.29
N LEU A 324 -17.25 -9.68 2.28
CA LEU A 324 -17.49 -9.08 3.59
C LEU A 324 -17.38 -7.55 3.49
N GLU A 325 -18.34 -6.84 4.09
CA GLU A 325 -18.34 -5.38 4.16
C GLU A 325 -17.31 -4.88 5.18
N ILE A 326 -16.06 -4.77 4.73
CA ILE A 326 -14.95 -4.33 5.58
C ILE A 326 -14.36 -3.03 5.01
N PRO A 327 -14.15 -1.98 5.84
CA PRO A 327 -13.55 -0.74 5.37
C PRO A 327 -12.20 -0.99 4.68
N HIS A 328 -12.07 -0.59 3.42
CA HIS A 328 -10.87 -0.82 2.60
C HIS A 328 -9.58 -0.28 3.26
N VAL A 329 -9.70 0.79 4.06
CA VAL A 329 -8.63 1.40 4.90
C VAL A 329 -7.87 0.40 5.76
N LEU A 330 -8.49 -0.72 6.12
CA LEU A 330 -7.92 -1.73 7.00
C LEU A 330 -7.10 -2.77 6.25
N ASN A 331 -7.10 -2.80 4.92
CA ASN A 331 -6.41 -3.83 4.11
C ASN A 331 -6.78 -5.28 4.51
N ILE A 332 -8.01 -5.46 5.00
CA ILE A 332 -8.61 -6.77 5.25
C ILE A 332 -9.54 -7.06 4.08
N GLY A 333 -9.50 -8.29 3.59
CA GLY A 333 -10.51 -8.81 2.66
C GLY A 333 -11.07 -10.12 3.18
N GLY A 334 -12.18 -10.56 2.61
CA GLY A 334 -12.81 -11.81 2.98
C GLY A 334 -14.12 -11.98 2.25
N ALA A 335 -14.67 -13.19 2.30
CA ALA A 335 -15.97 -13.48 1.74
C ALA A 335 -16.64 -14.61 2.52
N LYS A 336 -17.97 -14.60 2.50
CA LYS A 336 -18.80 -15.73 2.87
C LYS A 336 -19.19 -16.46 1.59
N ILE A 337 -18.90 -17.76 1.55
CA ILE A 337 -19.28 -18.64 0.45
C ILE A 337 -20.43 -19.51 0.93
N THR A 338 -21.52 -19.51 0.19
CA THR A 338 -22.72 -20.31 0.47
C THR A 338 -23.01 -21.22 -0.71
N ILE A 339 -23.09 -22.52 -0.47
CA ILE A 339 -23.51 -23.51 -1.46
C ILE A 339 -24.97 -23.85 -1.20
N LYS A 340 -25.83 -23.65 -2.19
CA LYS A 340 -27.27 -23.94 -2.13
C LYS A 340 -27.67 -25.04 -3.11
N ASP A 341 -28.68 -25.83 -2.76
CA ASP A 341 -29.40 -26.71 -3.69
C ASP A 341 -30.56 -25.92 -4.31
N LEU A 342 -30.51 -25.68 -5.62
CA LEU A 342 -31.48 -24.87 -6.34
C LEU A 342 -32.84 -25.55 -6.49
N ARG A 343 -32.93 -26.87 -6.27
CA ARG A 343 -34.19 -27.62 -6.39
C ARG A 343 -35.15 -27.32 -5.24
N ASN A 344 -34.62 -26.97 -4.07
CA ASN A 344 -35.39 -26.73 -2.85
C ASN A 344 -34.92 -25.52 -2.04
N ASP A 345 -33.99 -24.72 -2.56
CA ASP A 345 -33.36 -23.56 -1.92
C ASP A 345 -32.72 -23.84 -0.54
N SER A 346 -32.34 -25.10 -0.27
CA SER A 346 -31.68 -25.46 0.98
C SER A 346 -30.18 -25.15 0.95
N VAL A 347 -29.62 -24.73 2.08
CA VAL A 347 -28.18 -24.51 2.24
C VAL A 347 -27.47 -25.86 2.42
N VAL A 348 -26.55 -26.17 1.50
CA VAL A 348 -25.72 -27.38 1.51
C VAL A 348 -24.51 -27.18 2.40
N ALA A 349 -23.83 -26.04 2.25
CA ALA A 349 -22.69 -25.66 3.09
C ALA A 349 -22.47 -24.15 3.10
N THR A 350 -21.79 -23.66 4.13
CA THR A 350 -21.29 -22.29 4.23
C THR A 350 -19.87 -22.29 4.74
N THR A 351 -19.02 -21.42 4.22
CA THR A 351 -17.70 -21.14 4.81
C THR A 351 -17.44 -19.64 4.75
N THR A 352 -16.87 -19.08 5.82
CA THR A 352 -16.44 -17.68 5.85
C THR A 352 -14.94 -17.64 6.02
N TYR A 353 -14.26 -16.84 5.20
CA TYR A 353 -12.84 -16.59 5.36
C TYR A 353 -12.53 -15.10 5.40
N VAL A 354 -11.46 -14.76 6.12
CA VAL A 354 -10.93 -13.41 6.21
C VAL A 354 -9.41 -13.45 6.13
N PHE A 355 -8.82 -12.52 5.40
CA PHE A 355 -7.39 -12.36 5.26
C PHE A 355 -6.97 -10.92 5.52
N ASP A 356 -5.94 -10.74 6.35
CA ASP A 356 -5.27 -9.46 6.54
C ASP A 356 -4.01 -9.46 5.66
N ARG A 357 -4.04 -8.64 4.61
CA ARG A 357 -2.93 -8.55 3.66
C ARG A 357 -1.70 -7.88 4.28
N ALA A 358 -1.91 -6.94 5.20
CA ALA A 358 -0.83 -6.14 5.76
C ALA A 358 0.02 -6.96 6.75
N GLU A 359 -0.61 -7.81 7.55
CA GLU A 359 0.08 -8.69 8.51
C GLU A 359 0.27 -10.13 8.02
N GLY A 360 -0.29 -10.48 6.86
CA GLY A 360 -0.28 -11.85 6.36
C GLY A 360 -0.98 -12.80 7.32
N ARG A 361 -2.15 -12.41 7.85
CA ARG A 361 -2.99 -13.27 8.71
C ARG A 361 -4.16 -13.81 7.91
N PHE A 362 -4.65 -14.98 8.30
CA PHE A 362 -5.78 -15.63 7.67
C PHE A 362 -6.61 -16.36 8.72
N CYS A 363 -7.93 -16.29 8.60
CA CYS A 363 -8.86 -17.13 9.33
C CYS A 363 -9.84 -17.78 8.34
N GLY A 364 -10.03 -19.08 8.50
CA GLY A 364 -10.85 -19.94 7.65
C GLY A 364 -10.52 -21.40 7.94
N HIS A 365 -11.37 -22.34 7.50
CA HIS A 365 -11.33 -23.73 7.94
C HIS A 365 -10.27 -24.61 7.25
N GLN A 366 -9.04 -24.16 7.03
CA GLN A 366 -7.97 -25.07 6.58
C GLN A 366 -6.57 -24.65 7.08
N PRO A 367 -5.84 -25.52 7.80
CA PRO A 367 -4.54 -25.18 8.39
C PRO A 367 -3.39 -25.07 7.37
N GLN A 368 -3.52 -25.67 6.18
CA GLN A 368 -2.44 -25.71 5.17
C GLN A 368 -2.64 -24.78 3.97
N GLY A 369 -3.83 -24.24 3.78
CA GLY A 369 -4.18 -23.43 2.62
C GLY A 369 -5.69 -23.34 2.48
N PHE A 370 -6.23 -22.25 1.96
CA PHE A 370 -7.66 -22.16 1.64
C PHE A 370 -7.84 -21.92 0.15
N SER A 371 -8.79 -22.64 -0.43
CA SER A 371 -9.17 -22.54 -1.84
C SER A 371 -10.68 -22.69 -1.93
N THR A 372 -11.35 -21.67 -2.49
CA THR A 372 -12.79 -21.74 -2.75
C THR A 372 -13.12 -22.93 -3.66
N THR A 373 -12.28 -23.19 -4.66
CA THR A 373 -12.42 -24.35 -5.55
C THR A 373 -12.37 -25.67 -4.79
N GLN A 374 -11.42 -25.81 -3.85
CA GLN A 374 -11.27 -27.04 -3.06
C GLN A 374 -12.48 -27.24 -2.15
N PHE A 375 -12.95 -26.18 -1.49
CA PHE A 375 -14.17 -26.24 -0.67
C PHE A 375 -15.39 -26.71 -1.48
N VAL A 376 -15.60 -26.17 -2.69
CA VAL A 376 -16.69 -26.58 -3.59
C VAL A 376 -16.56 -28.04 -3.99
N VAL A 377 -15.35 -28.48 -4.39
CA VAL A 377 -15.05 -29.87 -4.76
C VAL A 377 -15.37 -30.84 -3.62
N ASP A 378 -14.90 -30.53 -2.40
CA ASP A 378 -15.04 -31.39 -1.24
C ASP A 378 -16.50 -31.48 -0.75
N VAL A 379 -17.23 -30.36 -0.75
CA VAL A 379 -18.63 -30.33 -0.33
C VAL A 379 -19.53 -31.04 -1.33
N LEU A 380 -19.36 -30.79 -2.62
CA LEU A 380 -20.22 -31.34 -3.68
C LEU A 380 -19.78 -32.72 -4.19
N GLY A 381 -18.75 -33.30 -3.57
CA GLY A 381 -18.25 -34.65 -3.90
C GLY A 381 -17.74 -34.76 -5.33
N LEU A 382 -17.16 -33.69 -5.89
CA LEU A 382 -16.81 -33.62 -7.30
C LEU A 382 -15.59 -34.48 -7.60
N THR A 383 -15.80 -35.57 -8.32
CA THR A 383 -14.73 -36.45 -8.79
C THR A 383 -14.55 -36.30 -10.30
N ARG A 384 -13.33 -36.54 -10.78
CA ARG A 384 -13.05 -36.54 -12.21
C ARG A 384 -13.82 -37.67 -12.88
N ASN A 385 -14.72 -37.35 -13.81
CA ASN A 385 -15.44 -38.37 -14.53
C ASN A 385 -14.58 -38.87 -15.72
N ASN A 386 -14.00 -40.06 -15.57
CA ASN A 386 -13.15 -40.70 -16.59
C ASN A 386 -13.89 -41.05 -17.89
N SER A 387 -15.22 -40.98 -17.91
CA SER A 387 -16.01 -41.24 -19.12
C SER A 387 -16.01 -40.08 -20.12
N PHE A 388 -15.53 -38.89 -19.74
CA PHE A 388 -15.35 -37.79 -20.69
C PHE A 388 -14.00 -37.92 -21.41
N PRO A 389 -14.00 -38.14 -22.74
CA PRO A 389 -12.76 -38.17 -23.50
C PRO A 389 -12.10 -36.78 -23.44
N MET A 390 -10.92 -36.70 -22.85
CA MET A 390 -10.03 -35.56 -23.04
C MET A 390 -9.60 -35.56 -24.51
N LYS A 391 -9.95 -34.49 -25.23
CA LYS A 391 -9.42 -34.26 -26.58
C LYS A 391 -8.16 -33.41 -26.51
#